data_AF-A0A1I4U549-F1
#
_entry.id   AF-A0A1I4U549-F1
#
_cell.length_a   1.000
_cell.length_b   1.000
_cell.length_c   1.000
_cell.angle_alpha   90.00
_cell.angle_beta   90.00
_cell.angle_gamma   90.00
#
_symmetry.space_group_name_H-M   'P 1'
#
loop_
_entity.id
_entity.type
_entity.pdbx_description
1 polymer ?
#
loop_
_entity_poly.entity_id
_entity_poly.type
_entity_poly.pdbx_seq_one_letter_code
_entity_poly.pdbx_strand_id
1 'polypeptide(L)'
;MKNRIFIIVLLMSTFVFSQELYNVIAPEGLTVRTSPNGKRIGVIPYGYQVKITEKGEAFSVLDNGKAKSGNWVKIDLNSTNLIVDKGMENTLDSAKLYAFSGYLITQQNFIHQFEREIAKHSVLKDFYLATAYKCFVIKGDFFGDGVVDYLFRMIAPNGKTRLLIVNNLAKGSQVYGLGSEKDPFKITNYDFGVLTVVPKGTPLWSNSLNGVKRNLNGISKNEIVTLTYDAIYVHQDNKKEGGYIYRKDGKWNWLNQK
;
A
#
# COMPACT_ATOMS: atom_id res chain seq x y z
N MET A 1 -47.47 43.67 -24.65
CA MET A 1 -47.17 43.15 -23.29
C MET A 1 -46.33 41.89 -23.44
N LYS A 2 -45.01 41.99 -23.21
CA LYS A 2 -44.06 40.87 -23.35
C LYS A 2 -43.94 40.17 -21.98
N ASN A 3 -44.52 38.99 -21.87
CA ASN A 3 -44.41 38.12 -20.69
C ASN A 3 -42.94 37.71 -20.50
N ARG A 4 -42.32 38.17 -19.42
CA ARG A 4 -41.06 37.62 -18.91
C ARG A 4 -41.41 36.66 -17.78
N ILE A 5 -41.43 35.36 -18.08
CA ILE A 5 -41.42 34.33 -17.05
C ILE A 5 -39.95 34.15 -16.64
N PHE A 6 -39.62 34.67 -15.47
CA PHE A 6 -38.32 34.46 -14.83
C PHE A 6 -38.39 33.11 -14.09
N ILE A 7 -37.89 32.04 -14.71
CA ILE A 7 -37.72 30.74 -14.03
C ILE A 7 -36.43 30.83 -13.23
N ILE A 8 -36.55 31.04 -11.92
CA ILE A 8 -35.44 30.85 -10.97
C ILE A 8 -35.28 29.35 -10.76
N VAL A 9 -34.36 28.73 -11.50
CA VAL A 9 -33.89 27.37 -11.20
C VAL A 9 -33.00 27.47 -9.97
N LEU A 10 -33.56 27.11 -8.81
CA LEU A 10 -32.82 26.93 -7.57
C LEU A 10 -31.87 25.74 -7.77
N LEU A 11 -30.61 26.03 -8.10
CA LEU A 11 -29.51 25.07 -8.06
C LEU A 11 -29.35 24.61 -6.60
N MET A 12 -30.06 23.55 -6.23
CA MET A 12 -29.73 22.71 -5.10
C MET A 12 -28.35 22.12 -5.38
N SER A 13 -27.31 22.86 -4.98
CA SER A 13 -25.97 22.33 -4.81
C SER A 13 -26.05 21.35 -3.65
N THR A 14 -26.47 20.12 -3.95
CA THR A 14 -26.16 19.00 -3.08
C THR A 14 -24.64 18.96 -3.01
N PHE A 15 -24.09 19.41 -1.88
CA PHE A 15 -22.73 19.06 -1.51
C PHE A 15 -22.74 17.54 -1.37
N VAL A 16 -22.49 16.85 -2.49
CA VAL A 16 -22.06 15.46 -2.47
C VAL A 16 -20.71 15.54 -1.77
N PHE A 17 -20.72 15.40 -0.44
CA PHE A 17 -19.53 15.06 0.31
C PHE A 17 -19.11 13.68 -0.22
N SER A 18 -18.31 13.69 -1.28
CA SER A 18 -17.52 12.54 -1.65
C SER A 18 -16.75 12.15 -0.40
N GLN A 19 -16.96 10.93 0.09
CA GLN A 19 -16.30 10.47 1.29
C GLN A 19 -14.79 10.51 1.04
N GLU A 20 -14.10 11.39 1.75
CA GLU A 20 -12.68 11.65 1.56
C GLU A 20 -11.86 10.39 1.90
N LEU A 21 -10.99 9.99 0.98
CA LEU A 21 -10.06 8.88 1.17
C LEU A 21 -8.77 9.39 1.82
N TYR A 22 -8.21 8.57 2.69
CA TYR A 22 -6.95 8.82 3.38
C TYR A 22 -5.96 7.71 3.04
N ASN A 23 -4.66 7.96 3.21
CA ASN A 23 -3.62 6.94 3.12
C ASN A 23 -2.88 6.82 4.45
N VAL A 24 -2.48 5.58 4.77
CA VAL A 24 -1.67 5.28 5.96
C VAL A 24 -0.24 5.82 5.77
N ILE A 25 0.23 6.59 6.75
CA ILE A 25 1.60 7.11 6.80
C ILE A 25 2.42 6.57 7.98
N ALA A 26 1.87 5.68 8.81
CA ALA A 26 2.63 4.98 9.85
C ALA A 26 3.63 4.01 9.19
N PRO A 27 4.95 4.09 9.50
CA PRO A 27 5.95 3.18 8.95
C PRO A 27 5.64 1.70 9.23
N GLU A 28 5.26 1.39 10.47
CA GLU A 28 4.87 0.03 10.92
C GLU A 28 3.41 -0.33 10.59
N GLY A 29 2.73 0.51 9.81
CA GLY A 29 1.30 0.40 9.52
C GLY A 29 0.38 0.95 10.61
N LEU A 30 -0.89 1.13 10.24
CA LEU A 30 -1.94 1.68 11.09
C LEU A 30 -2.57 0.56 11.92
N THR A 31 -2.41 0.63 13.24
CA THR A 31 -3.06 -0.30 14.17
C THR A 31 -4.58 -0.13 14.13
N VAL A 32 -5.30 -1.25 14.01
CA VAL A 32 -6.77 -1.32 14.03
C VAL A 32 -7.26 -2.03 15.29
N ARG A 33 -8.34 -1.51 15.89
CA ARG A 33 -8.89 -1.96 17.17
C ARG A 33 -10.42 -2.12 17.13
N THR A 34 -10.96 -2.88 18.07
CA THR A 34 -12.42 -3.10 18.25
C THR A 34 -13.17 -1.86 18.75
N SER A 35 -12.46 -0.93 19.40
CA SER A 35 -12.97 0.33 19.94
C SER A 35 -11.80 1.28 20.16
N PRO A 36 -12.03 2.58 20.42
CA PRO A 36 -11.01 3.45 21.00
C PRO A 36 -10.38 2.78 22.22
N ASN A 37 -9.05 2.63 22.23
CA ASN A 37 -8.30 1.90 23.26
C ASN A 37 -8.67 0.42 23.47
N GLY A 38 -9.50 -0.17 22.60
CA GLY A 38 -9.92 -1.58 22.68
C GLY A 38 -8.85 -2.58 22.25
N LYS A 39 -9.26 -3.84 22.11
CA LYS A 39 -8.36 -4.93 21.68
C LYS A 39 -7.84 -4.65 20.27
N ARG A 40 -6.54 -4.85 20.07
CA ARG A 40 -5.91 -4.81 18.75
C ARG A 40 -6.40 -5.99 17.90
N ILE A 41 -6.77 -5.70 16.66
CA ILE A 41 -7.26 -6.67 15.68
C ILE A 41 -6.19 -6.98 14.64
N GLY A 42 -5.40 -5.98 14.27
CA GLY A 42 -4.44 -6.10 13.19
C GLY A 42 -3.88 -4.76 12.75
N VAL A 43 -3.32 -4.74 11.54
CA VAL A 43 -2.62 -3.60 10.97
C VAL A 43 -3.01 -3.39 9.51
N ILE A 44 -3.24 -2.14 9.13
CA ILE A 44 -3.33 -1.72 7.73
C ILE A 44 -1.94 -1.23 7.30
N PRO A 45 -1.30 -1.80 6.27
CA PRO A 45 0.07 -1.42 5.90
C PRO A 45 0.20 0.02 5.43
N TYR A 46 1.44 0.54 5.45
CA TYR A 46 1.78 1.85 4.87
C TYR A 46 1.26 1.99 3.43
N GLY A 47 0.81 3.19 3.07
CA GLY A 47 0.39 3.52 1.71
C GLY A 47 -1.00 3.03 1.32
N TYR A 48 -1.60 2.11 2.09
CA TYR A 48 -2.97 1.69 1.86
C TYR A 48 -3.97 2.79 2.14
N GLN A 49 -5.01 2.83 1.31
CA GLN A 49 -6.14 3.70 1.46
C GLN A 49 -7.01 3.28 2.65
N VAL A 50 -7.63 4.26 3.30
CA VAL A 50 -8.57 4.10 4.39
C VAL A 50 -9.69 5.12 4.20
N LYS A 51 -10.92 4.63 4.18
CA LYS A 51 -12.11 5.46 4.21
C LYS A 51 -12.61 5.60 5.64
N ILE A 52 -12.80 6.83 6.09
CA ILE A 52 -13.33 7.15 7.42
C ILE A 52 -14.85 7.25 7.32
N THR A 53 -15.56 6.49 8.15
CA THR A 53 -17.04 6.53 8.20
C THR A 53 -17.56 7.37 9.35
N GLU A 54 -16.75 7.56 10.39
CA GLU A 54 -17.14 8.30 11.60
C GLU A 54 -15.90 8.87 12.29
N LYS A 55 -15.99 10.10 12.79
CA LYS A 55 -14.92 10.79 13.51
C LYS A 55 -15.32 10.96 14.98
N GLY A 56 -14.52 10.40 15.88
CA GLY A 56 -14.66 10.58 17.32
C GLY A 56 -13.91 11.80 17.85
N GLU A 57 -13.77 11.87 19.17
CA GLU A 57 -13.12 12.98 19.86
C GLU A 57 -11.63 13.13 19.53
N ALA A 58 -11.13 14.35 19.75
CA ALA A 58 -9.71 14.65 19.60
C ALA A 58 -8.90 13.82 20.60
N PHE A 59 -7.78 13.28 20.12
CA PHE A 59 -6.91 12.41 20.87
C PHE A 59 -5.46 12.70 20.48
N SER A 60 -4.52 12.48 21.39
CA SER A 60 -3.08 12.62 21.09
C SER A 60 -2.32 11.48 21.72
N VAL A 61 -1.28 11.02 21.02
CA VAL A 61 -0.35 9.98 21.48
C VAL A 61 1.06 10.55 21.53
N LEU A 62 1.90 9.99 22.39
CA LEU A 62 3.35 10.22 22.33
C LEU A 62 3.96 9.18 21.38
N ASP A 63 4.57 9.66 20.31
CA ASP A 63 5.29 8.87 19.31
C ASP A 63 6.75 9.33 19.28
N ASN A 64 7.68 8.47 19.70
CA ASN A 64 9.10 8.80 19.86
C ASN A 64 9.36 10.09 20.64
N GLY A 65 8.61 10.28 21.75
CA GLY A 65 8.72 11.47 22.61
C GLY A 65 8.06 12.74 22.06
N LYS A 66 7.46 12.69 20.87
CA LYS A 66 6.73 13.83 20.28
C LYS A 66 5.22 13.60 20.34
N ALA A 67 4.48 14.64 20.71
CA ALA A 67 3.02 14.58 20.67
C ALA A 67 2.53 14.53 19.22
N LYS A 68 1.69 13.55 18.91
CA LYS A 68 1.01 13.40 17.63
C LYS A 68 -0.50 13.45 17.85
N SER A 69 -1.14 14.46 17.29
CA SER A 69 -2.57 14.72 17.45
C SER A 69 -3.40 14.10 16.33
N GLY A 70 -4.65 13.78 16.65
CA GLY A 70 -5.63 13.22 15.72
C GLY A 70 -6.95 12.94 16.41
N ASN A 71 -7.67 11.93 15.93
CA ASN A 71 -8.94 11.47 16.48
C ASN A 71 -8.97 9.95 16.44
N TRP A 72 -9.77 9.33 17.31
CA TRP A 72 -10.25 7.98 17.01
C TRP A 72 -11.26 8.05 15.87
N VAL A 73 -11.07 7.23 14.85
CA VAL A 73 -11.94 7.22 13.67
C VAL A 73 -12.41 5.81 13.40
N LYS A 74 -13.67 5.68 13.00
CA LYS A 74 -14.23 4.42 12.50
C LYS A 74 -13.89 4.30 11.01
N ILE A 75 -13.46 3.11 10.60
CA ILE A 75 -12.95 2.86 9.25
C ILE A 75 -13.77 1.81 8.50
N ASP A 76 -13.82 1.92 7.17
CA ASP A 76 -14.45 0.95 6.27
C ASP A 76 -13.41 -0.06 5.75
N LEU A 77 -13.60 -1.34 6.06
CA LEU A 77 -12.70 -2.42 5.63
C LEU A 77 -12.61 -2.59 4.12
N ASN A 78 -13.71 -2.35 3.40
CA ASN A 78 -13.76 -2.64 1.97
C ASN A 78 -12.80 -1.73 1.19
N SER A 79 -12.51 -0.55 1.74
CA SER A 79 -11.59 0.44 1.18
C SER A 79 -10.10 0.06 1.32
N THR A 80 -9.76 -0.95 2.13
CA THR A 80 -8.38 -1.17 2.56
C THR A 80 -7.94 -2.64 2.49
N ASN A 81 -6.76 -2.95 3.01
CA ASN A 81 -6.25 -4.28 3.25
C ASN A 81 -5.80 -4.40 4.71
N LEU A 82 -6.60 -5.10 5.53
CA LEU A 82 -6.30 -5.36 6.93
C LEU A 82 -5.57 -6.70 7.07
N ILE A 83 -4.35 -6.67 7.60
CA ILE A 83 -3.64 -7.86 8.03
C ILE A 83 -4.08 -8.15 9.46
N VAL A 84 -4.80 -9.25 9.64
CA VAL A 84 -5.43 -9.63 10.91
C VAL A 84 -4.41 -10.37 11.77
N ASP A 85 -4.30 -9.99 13.04
CA ASP A 85 -3.44 -10.69 14.00
C ASP A 85 -4.01 -12.10 14.28
N LYS A 86 -3.13 -13.07 14.48
CA LYS A 86 -3.52 -14.47 14.74
C LYS A 86 -4.50 -14.58 15.91
N GLY A 87 -5.62 -15.27 15.69
CA GLY A 87 -6.67 -15.48 16.70
C GLY A 87 -7.70 -14.34 16.77
N MET A 88 -7.64 -13.35 15.87
CA MET A 88 -8.61 -12.26 15.75
C MET A 88 -9.59 -12.45 14.59
N GLU A 89 -9.50 -13.55 13.84
CA GLU A 89 -10.26 -13.79 12.61
C GLU A 89 -11.77 -13.79 12.86
N ASN A 90 -12.21 -14.43 13.94
CA ASN A 90 -13.63 -14.50 14.33
C ASN A 90 -14.20 -13.17 14.82
N THR A 91 -13.38 -12.13 15.00
CA THR A 91 -13.81 -10.82 15.50
C THR A 91 -14.30 -9.89 14.38
N LEU A 92 -14.02 -10.22 13.11
CA LEU A 92 -14.25 -9.31 11.97
C LEU A 92 -15.72 -9.16 11.59
N ASP A 93 -16.53 -10.22 11.70
CA ASP A 93 -17.90 -10.26 11.18
C ASP A 93 -18.89 -9.36 11.95
N SER A 94 -18.49 -8.83 13.11
CA SER A 94 -19.35 -7.99 13.97
C SER A 94 -18.67 -6.74 14.53
N ALA A 95 -17.35 -6.58 14.36
CA ALA A 95 -16.64 -5.47 14.98
C ALA A 95 -16.75 -4.17 14.17
N LYS A 96 -17.17 -3.10 14.86
CA LYS A 96 -16.81 -1.74 14.43
C LYS A 96 -15.30 -1.60 14.56
N LEU A 97 -14.64 -1.10 13.52
CA LEU A 97 -13.19 -0.98 13.51
C LEU A 97 -12.75 0.45 13.67
N TYR A 98 -11.79 0.65 14.55
CA TYR A 98 -11.28 1.96 14.91
C TYR A 98 -9.77 2.03 14.71
N ALA A 99 -9.32 3.20 14.26
CA ALA A 99 -7.91 3.53 14.12
C ALA A 99 -7.65 4.98 14.57
N PHE A 100 -6.39 5.31 14.81
CA PHE A 100 -5.99 6.67 15.18
C PHE A 100 -5.60 7.49 13.95
N SER A 101 -6.34 8.56 13.65
CA SER A 101 -6.17 9.35 12.43
C SER A 101 -4.89 10.19 12.39
N GLY A 102 -4.15 10.31 13.50
CA GLY A 102 -2.84 10.99 13.48
C GLY A 102 -1.81 10.29 12.58
N TYR A 103 -2.06 9.07 12.13
CA TYR A 103 -1.25 8.35 11.14
C TYR A 103 -1.89 8.26 9.75
N LEU A 104 -2.87 9.13 9.48
CA LEU A 104 -3.53 9.26 8.20
C LEU A 104 -3.22 10.62 7.58
N ILE A 105 -3.13 10.64 6.26
CA ILE A 105 -3.08 11.88 5.46
C ILE A 105 -4.13 11.76 4.37
N THR A 106 -4.71 12.87 3.92
CA THR A 106 -5.68 12.83 2.80
C THR A 106 -5.01 12.27 1.54
N GLN A 107 -5.75 11.52 0.74
CA GLN A 107 -5.20 10.89 -0.47
C GLN A 107 -4.62 11.93 -1.44
N GLN A 108 -5.26 13.10 -1.55
CA GLN A 108 -4.75 14.21 -2.35
C GLN A 108 -3.35 14.66 -1.89
N ASN A 109 -3.16 14.85 -0.57
CA ASN A 109 -1.87 15.25 -0.02
C ASN A 109 -0.83 14.14 -0.14
N PHE A 110 -1.23 12.87 -0.01
CA PHE A 110 -0.36 11.71 -0.25
C PHE A 110 0.14 11.68 -1.70
N ILE A 111 -0.78 11.82 -2.67
CA ILE A 111 -0.47 11.87 -4.10
C ILE A 111 0.50 13.02 -4.38
N HIS A 112 0.14 14.23 -3.96
CA HIS A 112 0.95 15.42 -4.21
C HIS A 112 2.36 15.31 -3.57
N GLN A 113 2.48 14.69 -2.40
CA GLN A 113 3.78 14.39 -1.81
C GLN A 113 4.64 13.55 -2.76
N PHE A 114 4.10 12.47 -3.30
CA PHE A 114 4.88 11.54 -4.13
C PHE A 114 5.05 12.00 -5.58
N GLU A 115 4.13 12.77 -6.14
CA GLU A 115 4.34 13.42 -7.43
C GLU A 115 5.55 14.36 -7.38
N ARG A 116 5.74 15.09 -6.27
CA ARG A 116 6.94 15.91 -6.08
C ARG A 116 8.23 15.09 -5.96
N GLU A 117 8.17 13.91 -5.35
CA GLU A 117 9.31 12.99 -5.32
C GLU A 117 9.61 12.43 -6.71
N ILE A 118 8.59 11.98 -7.44
CA ILE A 118 8.70 11.45 -8.81
C ILE A 118 9.26 12.50 -9.77
N ALA A 119 8.85 13.76 -9.65
CA ALA A 119 9.30 14.86 -10.51
C ALA A 119 10.82 15.11 -10.44
N LYS A 120 11.51 14.64 -9.39
CA LYS A 120 12.98 14.70 -9.28
C LYS A 120 13.68 13.73 -10.25
N HIS A 121 12.95 12.80 -10.86
CA HIS A 121 13.48 11.76 -11.72
C HIS A 121 12.89 11.89 -13.13
N SER A 122 13.62 12.52 -14.05
CA SER A 122 13.17 12.78 -15.43
C SER A 122 12.77 11.53 -16.21
N VAL A 123 13.34 10.36 -15.87
CA VAL A 123 12.99 9.05 -16.46
C VAL A 123 11.54 8.63 -16.16
N LEU A 124 10.91 9.23 -15.14
CA LEU A 124 9.54 8.94 -14.71
C LEU A 124 8.49 9.92 -15.26
N LYS A 125 8.90 10.93 -16.04
CA LYS A 125 8.03 12.06 -16.43
C LYS A 125 6.74 11.66 -17.17
N ASP A 126 6.77 10.56 -17.90
CA ASP A 126 5.65 10.08 -18.72
C ASP A 126 4.80 9.02 -18.00
N PHE A 127 5.08 8.76 -16.72
CA PHE A 127 4.33 7.82 -15.89
C PHE A 127 3.44 8.57 -14.92
N TYR A 128 2.30 7.96 -14.56
CA TYR A 128 1.37 8.50 -13.58
C TYR A 128 1.12 7.50 -12.44
N LEU A 129 0.92 8.01 -11.23
CA LEU A 129 0.59 7.16 -10.08
C LEU A 129 -0.72 6.41 -10.32
N ALA A 130 -0.73 5.12 -10.00
CA ALA A 130 -1.89 4.27 -10.18
C ALA A 130 -2.89 4.42 -9.02
N THR A 131 -3.50 5.60 -8.88
CA THR A 131 -4.29 6.00 -7.70
C THR A 131 -5.59 5.21 -7.51
N ALA A 132 -6.06 4.50 -8.54
CA ALA A 132 -7.21 3.61 -8.46
C ALA A 132 -6.96 2.34 -7.60
N TYR A 133 -5.70 1.98 -7.35
CA TYR A 133 -5.38 0.85 -6.48
C TYR A 133 -5.38 1.25 -5.01
N LYS A 134 -5.80 0.33 -4.13
CA LYS A 134 -5.78 0.51 -2.68
C LYS A 134 -4.41 0.91 -2.13
N CYS A 135 -3.32 0.44 -2.74
CA CYS A 135 -1.95 0.85 -2.46
C CYS A 135 -1.21 1.10 -3.77
N PHE A 136 -0.53 2.24 -3.87
CA PHE A 136 0.27 2.62 -5.04
C PHE A 136 1.66 3.16 -4.70
N VAL A 137 1.99 3.31 -3.42
CA VAL A 137 3.35 3.63 -2.96
C VAL A 137 3.66 2.83 -1.71
N ILE A 138 4.82 2.18 -1.69
CA ILE A 138 5.39 1.57 -0.48
C ILE A 138 6.81 2.08 -0.25
N LYS A 139 7.26 1.98 1.00
CA LYS A 139 8.59 2.38 1.47
C LYS A 139 9.26 1.20 2.14
N GLY A 140 10.55 0.99 1.87
CA GLY A 140 11.33 -0.07 2.51
C GLY A 140 12.80 0.06 2.15
N ASP A 141 13.64 -0.72 2.81
CA ASP A 141 15.03 -0.90 2.39
C ASP A 141 15.08 -2.06 1.40
N PHE A 142 14.98 -1.81 0.09
CA PHE A 142 14.88 -2.86 -0.93
C PHE A 142 16.24 -3.29 -1.49
N PHE A 143 17.31 -2.56 -1.17
CA PHE A 143 18.67 -2.80 -1.66
C PHE A 143 19.68 -3.17 -0.57
N GLY A 144 19.31 -3.08 0.70
CA GLY A 144 20.10 -3.52 1.86
C GLY A 144 21.19 -2.57 2.30
N ASP A 145 21.06 -1.29 1.99
CA ASP A 145 21.98 -0.24 2.42
C ASP A 145 21.45 0.56 3.63
N GLY A 146 20.27 0.19 4.14
CA GLY A 146 19.63 0.85 5.27
C GLY A 146 19.00 2.21 4.95
N VAL A 147 18.97 2.61 3.66
CA VAL A 147 18.28 3.81 3.20
C VAL A 147 16.85 3.46 2.80
N VAL A 148 15.92 4.37 3.05
CA VAL A 148 14.52 4.17 2.66
C VAL A 148 14.35 4.45 1.17
N ASP A 149 13.93 3.42 0.45
CA ASP A 149 13.58 3.45 -0.95
C ASP A 149 12.09 3.65 -1.16
N TYR A 150 11.73 3.98 -2.40
CA TYR A 150 10.34 4.06 -2.84
C TYR A 150 10.06 3.04 -3.92
N LEU A 151 8.95 2.33 -3.78
CA LEU A 151 8.34 1.62 -4.90
C LEU A 151 7.00 2.28 -5.22
N PHE A 152 6.88 2.71 -6.47
CA PHE A 152 5.69 3.29 -7.06
C PHE A 152 5.01 2.27 -7.97
N ARG A 153 3.72 2.06 -7.75
CA ARG A 153 2.86 1.48 -8.78
C ARG A 153 2.42 2.60 -9.69
N MET A 154 2.85 2.54 -10.95
CA MET A 154 2.60 3.58 -11.93
C MET A 154 2.02 2.99 -13.21
N ILE A 155 1.28 3.80 -13.94
CA ILE A 155 0.78 3.44 -15.26
C ILE A 155 1.69 4.11 -16.29
N ALA A 156 2.12 3.32 -17.26
CA ALA A 156 2.93 3.76 -18.39
C ALA A 156 2.06 4.40 -19.49
N PRO A 157 2.64 5.15 -20.46
CA PRO A 157 1.90 5.76 -21.57
C PRO A 157 1.04 4.79 -22.39
N ASN A 158 1.43 3.51 -22.44
CA ASN A 158 0.68 2.45 -23.11
C ASN A 158 -0.46 1.86 -22.25
N GLY A 159 -0.78 2.47 -21.11
CA GLY A 159 -1.83 2.06 -20.19
C GLY A 159 -1.51 0.84 -19.31
N LYS A 160 -0.28 0.28 -19.38
CA LYS A 160 0.11 -0.87 -18.57
C LYS A 160 0.65 -0.46 -17.21
N THR A 161 0.33 -1.24 -16.19
CA THR A 161 0.84 -1.06 -14.83
C THR A 161 2.29 -1.57 -14.72
N ARG A 162 3.12 -0.78 -14.03
CA ARG A 162 4.55 -1.00 -13.78
C ARG A 162 4.85 -0.83 -12.30
N LEU A 163 5.88 -1.51 -11.82
CA LEU A 163 6.49 -1.20 -10.53
C LEU A 163 7.80 -0.47 -10.80
N LEU A 164 7.90 0.78 -10.35
CA LEU A 164 9.07 1.62 -10.51
C LEU A 164 9.68 1.87 -9.14
N ILE A 165 10.94 1.50 -8.98
CA ILE A 165 11.65 1.48 -7.70
C ILE A 165 12.74 2.54 -7.77
N VAL A 166 12.65 3.52 -6.88
CA VAL A 166 13.69 4.54 -6.68
C VAL A 166 14.55 4.08 -5.51
N ASN A 167 15.76 3.60 -5.85
CA ASN A 167 16.83 3.30 -4.92
C ASN A 167 17.47 4.61 -4.45
N ASN A 168 17.24 5.02 -3.21
CA ASN A 168 17.82 6.24 -2.66
C ASN A 168 19.19 5.94 -2.07
N LEU A 169 20.22 6.66 -2.53
CA LEU A 169 21.59 6.48 -2.07
C LEU A 169 22.03 7.72 -1.26
N ALA A 170 23.13 7.59 -0.53
CA ALA A 170 23.75 8.74 0.16
C ALA A 170 24.06 9.91 -0.79
N LYS A 171 24.28 9.63 -2.08
CA LYS A 171 24.44 10.62 -3.15
C LYS A 171 23.63 10.22 -4.38
N GLY A 172 22.47 10.87 -4.56
CA GLY A 172 21.59 10.66 -5.70
C GLY A 172 20.69 9.44 -5.54
N SER A 173 20.05 9.02 -6.64
CA SER A 173 19.17 7.85 -6.67
C SER A 173 19.32 7.10 -7.98
N GLN A 174 18.97 5.82 -7.98
CA GLN A 174 18.85 5.00 -9.19
C GLN A 174 17.41 4.53 -9.36
N VAL A 175 16.93 4.48 -10.60
CA VAL A 175 15.57 4.04 -10.90
C VAL A 175 15.59 2.68 -11.59
N TYR A 176 14.81 1.74 -11.06
CA TYR A 176 14.61 0.40 -11.59
C TYR A 176 13.14 0.24 -12.00
N GLY A 177 12.88 -0.49 -13.07
CA GLY A 177 11.52 -0.70 -13.56
C GLY A 177 11.22 -2.16 -13.84
N LEU A 178 10.07 -2.62 -13.35
CA LEU A 178 9.46 -3.91 -13.65
C LEU A 178 8.21 -3.71 -14.49
N GLY A 179 7.97 -4.63 -15.43
CA GLY A 179 6.81 -4.66 -16.32
C GLY A 179 7.11 -4.36 -17.79
N SER A 180 8.33 -3.94 -18.14
CA SER A 180 8.71 -3.71 -19.54
C SER A 180 8.90 -5.02 -20.32
N GLU A 181 9.18 -4.95 -21.62
CA GLU A 181 9.57 -6.13 -22.42
C GLU A 181 10.85 -6.80 -21.90
N LYS A 182 11.69 -6.06 -21.16
CA LYS A 182 12.91 -6.55 -20.52
C LYS A 182 12.67 -7.02 -19.08
N ASP A 183 11.42 -7.15 -18.65
CA ASP A 183 11.09 -7.64 -17.31
C ASP A 183 11.68 -9.06 -17.09
N PRO A 184 12.45 -9.27 -16.01
CA PRO A 184 13.15 -10.55 -15.78
C PRO A 184 12.19 -11.71 -15.49
N PHE A 185 10.95 -11.42 -15.12
CA PHE A 185 9.90 -12.41 -14.83
C PHE A 185 8.93 -12.58 -16.00
N LYS A 186 9.15 -11.87 -17.11
CA LYS A 186 8.28 -11.85 -18.30
C LYS A 186 6.85 -11.36 -17.97
N ILE A 187 6.69 -10.58 -16.89
CA ILE A 187 5.42 -9.96 -16.54
C ILE A 187 5.36 -8.61 -17.27
N THR A 188 4.37 -8.44 -18.14
CA THR A 188 4.22 -7.20 -18.93
C THR A 188 3.12 -6.28 -18.39
N ASN A 189 2.48 -6.65 -17.29
CA ASN A 189 1.48 -5.83 -16.59
C ASN A 189 1.38 -6.23 -15.11
N TYR A 190 1.80 -5.34 -14.20
CA TYR A 190 1.77 -5.58 -12.75
C TYR A 190 0.43 -5.17 -12.11
N ASP A 191 -0.66 -5.58 -12.72
CA ASP A 191 -2.02 -5.32 -12.26
C ASP A 191 -2.41 -6.28 -11.12
N PHE A 192 -1.69 -6.20 -9.99
CA PHE A 192 -1.95 -7.01 -8.79
C PHE A 192 -2.78 -6.21 -7.77
N GLY A 193 -3.79 -6.81 -7.16
CA GLY A 193 -4.60 -6.14 -6.14
C GLY A 193 -3.80 -5.72 -4.90
N VAL A 194 -2.92 -6.60 -4.43
CA VAL A 194 -2.08 -6.42 -3.23
C VAL A 194 -0.70 -5.87 -3.61
N LEU A 195 -0.19 -4.95 -2.79
CA LEU A 195 1.18 -4.45 -2.79
C LEU A 195 1.59 -4.09 -1.36
N THR A 196 2.54 -4.83 -0.80
CA THR A 196 3.06 -4.56 0.55
C THR A 196 4.54 -4.86 0.64
N VAL A 197 5.16 -4.30 1.66
CA VAL A 197 6.51 -4.65 2.09
C VAL A 197 6.47 -5.97 2.85
N VAL A 198 7.51 -6.78 2.68
CA VAL A 198 7.80 -7.93 3.52
C VAL A 198 9.06 -7.62 4.32
N PRO A 199 8.98 -7.52 5.65
CA PRO A 199 10.12 -7.11 6.46
C PRO A 199 11.30 -8.05 6.32
N LYS A 200 12.51 -7.48 6.39
CA LYS A 200 13.75 -8.26 6.55
C LYS A 200 13.66 -9.32 7.65
N GLY A 201 14.36 -10.42 7.47
CA GLY A 201 14.33 -11.58 8.36
C GLY A 201 13.10 -12.48 8.19
N THR A 202 12.09 -12.08 7.42
CA THR A 202 10.95 -12.96 7.11
C THR A 202 11.39 -14.10 6.20
N PRO A 203 11.10 -15.38 6.54
CA PRO A 203 11.33 -16.50 5.64
C PRO A 203 10.46 -16.38 4.39
N LEU A 204 11.09 -16.43 3.21
CA LEU A 204 10.43 -16.41 1.91
C LEU A 204 10.60 -17.77 1.23
N TRP A 205 9.55 -18.32 0.65
CA TRP A 205 9.60 -19.58 -0.10
C TRP A 205 8.53 -19.59 -1.18
N SER A 206 8.66 -20.45 -2.19
CA SER A 206 7.56 -20.70 -3.14
C SER A 206 6.54 -21.65 -2.51
N ASN A 207 5.30 -21.18 -2.30
CA ASN A 207 4.24 -22.00 -1.71
C ASN A 207 3.63 -23.03 -2.69
N SER A 208 4.12 -23.07 -3.94
CA SER A 208 3.71 -24.03 -4.95
C SER A 208 4.90 -24.48 -5.79
N LEU A 209 4.97 -25.77 -6.09
CA LEU A 209 5.91 -26.36 -7.05
C LEU A 209 5.17 -27.35 -7.93
N ASN A 210 5.30 -27.19 -9.26
CA ASN A 210 4.61 -28.04 -10.25
C ASN A 210 3.10 -28.18 -10.00
N GLY A 211 2.45 -27.12 -9.52
CA GLY A 211 1.01 -27.10 -9.22
C GLY A 211 0.63 -27.68 -7.86
N VAL A 212 1.56 -28.24 -7.09
CA VAL A 212 1.31 -28.78 -5.75
C VAL A 212 1.53 -27.69 -4.71
N LYS A 213 0.55 -27.47 -3.83
CA LYS A 213 0.65 -26.54 -2.70
C LYS A 213 1.59 -27.09 -1.63
N ARG A 214 2.39 -26.22 -1.03
CA ARG A 214 3.40 -26.55 -0.02
C ARG A 214 3.34 -25.59 1.15
N ASN A 215 3.45 -26.13 2.35
CA ASN A 215 3.57 -25.36 3.60
C ASN A 215 5.03 -25.25 4.01
N LEU A 216 5.38 -24.19 4.74
CA LEU A 216 6.75 -23.92 5.19
C LEU A 216 7.41 -25.13 5.88
N ASN A 217 6.68 -25.87 6.71
CA ASN A 217 7.19 -27.04 7.44
C ASN A 217 7.68 -28.18 6.52
N GLY A 218 7.23 -28.21 5.25
CA GLY A 218 7.63 -29.21 4.25
C GLY A 218 8.62 -28.67 3.22
N ILE A 219 9.13 -27.45 3.39
CA ILE A 219 10.12 -26.84 2.49
C ILE A 219 11.53 -27.10 3.03
N SER A 220 12.43 -27.54 2.16
CA SER A 220 13.83 -27.73 2.55
C SER A 220 14.48 -26.38 2.86
N LYS A 221 15.37 -26.34 3.86
CA LYS A 221 16.00 -25.07 4.32
C LYS A 221 16.74 -24.32 3.20
N ASN A 222 17.27 -25.03 2.20
CA ASN A 222 17.94 -24.43 1.05
C ASN A 222 17.00 -23.74 0.05
N GLU A 223 15.70 -24.02 0.09
CA GLU A 223 14.68 -23.35 -0.71
C GLU A 223 14.12 -22.09 -0.02
N ILE A 224 14.44 -21.90 1.26
CA ILE A 224 14.01 -20.74 2.04
C ILE A 224 15.02 -19.62 1.84
N VAL A 225 14.52 -18.45 1.45
CA VAL A 225 15.29 -17.22 1.35
C VAL A 225 15.00 -16.37 2.58
N THR A 226 16.05 -15.90 3.25
CA THR A 226 15.94 -14.93 4.34
C THR A 226 16.85 -13.76 4.01
N LEU A 227 16.29 -12.56 3.98
CA LEU A 227 16.98 -11.34 3.55
C LEU A 227 17.33 -10.48 4.76
N THR A 228 18.43 -9.73 4.69
CA THR A 228 18.79 -8.71 5.70
C THR A 228 18.16 -7.35 5.39
N TYR A 229 17.30 -7.29 4.37
CA TYR A 229 16.61 -6.13 3.83
C TYR A 229 15.19 -6.54 3.41
N ASP A 230 14.37 -5.56 3.08
CA ASP A 230 12.96 -5.77 2.82
C ASP A 230 12.73 -6.35 1.42
N ALA A 231 11.71 -7.19 1.30
CA ALA A 231 11.19 -7.67 0.02
C ALA A 231 9.85 -6.99 -0.31
N ILE A 232 9.39 -7.19 -1.53
CA ILE A 232 8.11 -6.69 -2.03
C ILE A 232 7.19 -7.89 -2.21
N TYR A 233 5.94 -7.78 -1.76
CA TYR A 233 4.91 -8.77 -2.03
C TYR A 233 3.82 -8.17 -2.92
N VAL A 234 3.52 -8.89 -4.00
CA VAL A 234 2.38 -8.60 -4.88
C VAL A 234 1.50 -9.83 -5.02
N HIS A 235 0.19 -9.65 -5.04
CA HIS A 235 -0.75 -10.75 -5.17
C HIS A 235 -2.08 -10.28 -5.77
N GLN A 236 -2.76 -11.16 -6.48
CA GLN A 236 -4.10 -10.90 -6.99
C GLN A 236 -5.15 -11.10 -5.90
N ASP A 237 -6.12 -10.20 -5.74
CA ASP A 237 -7.14 -10.34 -4.68
C ASP A 237 -7.98 -11.62 -4.87
N ASN A 238 -8.29 -11.97 -6.13
CA ASN A 238 -9.22 -13.05 -6.47
C ASN A 238 -8.57 -14.21 -7.26
N LYS A 239 -7.27 -14.13 -7.54
CA LYS A 239 -6.53 -15.19 -8.22
C LYS A 239 -5.41 -15.65 -7.32
N LYS A 240 -5.17 -16.96 -7.33
CA LYS A 240 -4.05 -17.60 -6.65
C LYS A 240 -2.74 -17.32 -7.41
N GLU A 241 -2.39 -16.05 -7.56
CA GLU A 241 -1.24 -15.63 -8.33
C GLU A 241 -0.62 -14.37 -7.75
N GLY A 242 0.64 -14.48 -7.39
CA GLY A 242 1.44 -13.43 -6.80
C GLY A 242 2.85 -13.94 -6.55
N GLY A 243 3.63 -13.16 -5.83
CA GLY A 243 4.99 -13.53 -5.50
C GLY A 243 5.69 -12.54 -4.62
N TYR A 244 6.78 -13.02 -4.03
CA TYR A 244 7.79 -12.17 -3.45
C TYR A 244 8.76 -11.73 -4.54
N ILE A 245 8.98 -10.42 -4.64
CA ILE A 245 10.01 -9.80 -5.46
C ILE A 245 11.12 -9.31 -4.52
N TYR A 246 12.36 -9.66 -4.82
CA TYR A 246 13.52 -9.16 -4.09
C TYR A 246 14.74 -9.11 -5.00
N ARG A 247 15.71 -8.28 -4.64
CA ARG A 247 17.00 -8.25 -5.33
C ARG A 247 17.99 -9.13 -4.60
N LYS A 248 18.82 -9.91 -5.30
CA LYS A 248 19.94 -10.68 -4.74
C LYS A 248 21.01 -10.84 -5.82
N ASP A 249 22.28 -10.68 -5.44
CA ASP A 249 23.43 -10.79 -6.36
C ASP A 249 23.27 -9.90 -7.61
N GLY A 250 22.79 -8.68 -7.40
CA GLY A 250 22.54 -7.68 -8.44
C GLY A 250 21.30 -7.90 -9.30
N LYS A 251 20.61 -9.04 -9.16
CA LYS A 251 19.47 -9.47 -9.99
C LYS A 251 18.15 -9.46 -9.24
N TRP A 252 17.06 -9.21 -9.95
CA TRP A 252 15.70 -9.39 -9.43
C TRP A 252 15.33 -10.86 -9.43
N ASN A 253 14.70 -11.31 -8.35
CA ASN A 253 14.24 -12.67 -8.13
C ASN A 253 12.74 -12.67 -7.83
N TRP A 254 12.08 -13.75 -8.22
CA TRP A 254 10.64 -13.97 -8.01
C TRP A 254 10.44 -15.30 -7.30
N LEU A 255 9.76 -15.28 -6.14
CA LEU A 255 9.27 -16.48 -5.47
C LEU A 255 7.76 -16.53 -5.58
N ASN A 256 7.28 -17.45 -6.40
CA ASN A 256 5.89 -17.59 -6.77
C ASN A 256 4.99 -17.94 -5.58
N GLN A 257 3.82 -17.29 -5.50
CA GLN A 257 2.75 -17.56 -4.53
C GLN A 257 1.46 -17.90 -5.29
N LYS A 258 0.99 -19.15 -5.18
CA LYS A 258 -0.21 -19.74 -5.79
C LYS A 258 -1.06 -20.55 -4.80
#